data_AF-A0A0Q6W5P7-F1
#
_entry.id   AF-A0A0Q6W5P7-F1
#
_cell.length_a   1.000
_cell.length_b   1.000
_cell.length_c   1.000
_cell.angle_alpha   90.00
_cell.angle_beta   90.00
_cell.angle_gamma   90.00
#
_symmetry.space_group_name_H-M   'P 1'
#
loop_
_entity.id
_entity.type
_entity.pdbx_description
1 polymer ?
#
loop_
_entity_poly.entity_id
_entity_poly.type
_entity_poly.pdbx_seq_one_letter_code
_entity_poly.pdbx_strand_id
1 'polypeptide(L)' 'MVFRRIRFIDPADPDRKRKVFGVFIESVLLFELGEALINDPKFYELVAHVQARMAEDPGLAKSMDEAAERLVAMLPGR' A
#
# COMPACT_ATOMS: atom_id res chain seq x y z
N MET A 1 9.26 -6.37 5.78
CA MET A 1 7.94 -6.14 6.41
C MET A 1 6.78 -6.10 5.40
N VAL A 2 6.92 -5.38 4.27
CA VAL A 2 5.88 -5.22 3.22
C VAL A 2 5.25 -6.54 2.76
N PHE A 3 6.04 -7.48 2.25
CA PHE A 3 5.50 -8.76 1.75
C PHE A 3 4.80 -9.59 2.82
N ARG A 4 5.27 -9.55 4.07
CA ARG A 4 4.61 -10.25 5.20
C ARG A 4 3.21 -9.71 5.43
N ARG A 5 3.01 -8.38 5.33
CA ARG A 5 1.71 -7.74 5.53
C ARG A 5 0.77 -7.92 4.34
N ILE A 6 1.30 -7.89 3.12
CA ILE A 6 0.52 -8.18 1.92
C ILE A 6 -0.07 -9.61 1.96
N ARG A 7 0.66 -10.60 2.50
CA ARG A 7 0.16 -11.98 2.64
C ARG A 7 -1.10 -12.12 3.51
N PHE A 8 -1.37 -11.18 4.40
CA PHE A 8 -2.55 -11.19 5.26
C PHE A 8 -3.77 -10.50 4.60
N ILE A 9 -3.62 -9.92 3.41
CA ILE A 9 -4.73 -9.37 2.64
C ILE A 9 -5.41 -10.51 1.90
N ASP A 10 -6.70 -10.72 2.18
CA ASP A 10 -7.50 -11.77 1.55
C ASP A 10 -7.44 -11.66 0.01
N PRO A 11 -7.05 -12.74 -0.71
CA PRO A 11 -7.06 -12.79 -2.17
C PRO A 11 -8.40 -12.40 -2.82
N ALA A 12 -9.53 -12.66 -2.14
CA ALA A 12 -10.87 -12.37 -2.62
C ALA A 12 -11.39 -10.97 -2.24
N ASP A 13 -10.59 -10.17 -1.53
CA ASP A 13 -10.96 -8.82 -1.11
C ASP A 13 -11.16 -7.91 -2.34
N PRO A 14 -12.34 -7.29 -2.53
CA PRO A 14 -12.56 -6.38 -3.66
C PRO A 14 -11.63 -5.16 -3.63
N ASP A 15 -11.19 -4.75 -2.44
CA ASP A 15 -10.26 -3.64 -2.23
C ASP A 15 -8.80 -4.10 -2.20
N ARG A 16 -8.50 -5.35 -2.59
CA ARG A 16 -7.17 -5.94 -2.46
C ARG A 16 -6.07 -5.09 -3.09
N LYS A 17 -6.26 -4.59 -4.31
CA LYS A 17 -5.27 -3.75 -5.00
C LYS A 17 -4.97 -2.49 -4.20
N ARG A 18 -6.02 -1.82 -3.72
CA ARG A 18 -5.93 -0.63 -2.86
C ARG A 18 -5.15 -0.95 -1.58
N LYS A 19 -5.47 -2.05 -0.90
CA LYS A 19 -4.80 -2.45 0.35
C LYS A 19 -3.32 -2.81 0.13
N VAL A 20 -3.00 -3.56 -0.94
CA VAL A 20 -1.62 -3.91 -1.31
C VAL A 20 -0.80 -2.65 -1.55
N PHE A 21 -1.33 -1.72 -2.35
CA PHE A 21 -0.64 -0.46 -2.64
C PHE A 21 -0.50 0.42 -1.38
N GLY A 22 -1.50 0.41 -0.50
CA GLY A 22 -1.44 1.09 0.79
C GLY A 22 -0.27 0.63 1.65
N VAL A 23 0.01 -0.68 1.70
CA VAL A 23 1.20 -1.22 2.41
C VAL A 23 2.50 -0.72 1.78
N PHE A 24 2.54 -0.51 0.46
CA PHE A 24 3.70 0.06 -0.21
C PHE A 24 3.89 1.53 0.16
N ILE A 25 2.84 2.36 0.06
CA ILE A 25 2.90 3.78 0.47
C ILE A 25 3.32 3.90 1.93
N GLU A 26 2.77 3.06 2.80
CA GLU A 26 3.16 3.02 4.21
C GLU A 26 4.66 2.78 4.37
N SER A 27 5.23 1.81 3.62
CA SER A 27 6.67 1.53 3.70
C SER A 27 7.55 2.67 3.21
N VAL A 28 7.12 3.39 2.18
CA VAL A 28 7.82 4.59 1.69
C VAL A 28 7.75 5.70 2.73
N LEU A 29 6.57 5.98 3.27
CA LEU A 29 6.42 7.04 4.26
C LEU A 29 7.16 6.74 5.58
N LEU A 30 7.22 5.48 6.03
CA LEU A 30 8.05 5.10 7.17
C LEU A 30 9.54 5.27 6.90
N PHE A 31 9.99 4.97 5.67
CA PHE A 31 11.37 5.17 5.27
C PHE A 31 11.76 6.66 5.25
N GLU A 32 10.88 7.52 4.73
CA GLU A 32 11.12 8.96 4.60
C GLU A 32 10.92 9.74 5.91
N LEU A 33 9.91 9.37 6.71
CA LEU A 33 9.51 10.12 7.91
C LEU A 33 9.95 9.47 9.23
N GLY A 34 10.47 8.23 9.16
CA GLY A 34 11.00 7.47 10.29
C GLY A 34 10.07 6.37 10.79
N GLU A 35 10.66 5.23 11.15
CA GLU A 35 9.93 4.03 11.59
C GLU A 35 9.13 4.21 12.89
N ALA A 36 9.45 5.22 13.71
CA ALA A 36 8.75 5.50 14.96
C ALA A 36 7.25 5.82 14.77
N LEU A 37 6.85 6.25 13.56
CA LEU A 37 5.47 6.58 13.23
C LEU A 37 4.54 5.36 13.11
N ILE A 38 5.08 4.14 13.06
CA ILE A 38 4.27 2.92 12.87
C ILE A 38 3.19 2.70 13.95
N ASN A 39 3.41 3.26 15.15
CA ASN A 39 2.49 3.16 16.29
C ASN A 39 1.53 4.36 16.40
N ASP A 40 1.62 5.36 15.52
CA ASP A 40 0.75 6.54 15.53
C ASP A 40 -0.50 6.29 14.68
N PRO A 41 -1.73 6.35 15.23
CA PRO A 41 -2.95 6.24 14.45
C PRO A 41 -3.06 7.27 13.31
N LYS A 42 -2.55 8.50 13.51
CA LYS A 42 -2.59 9.56 12.49
C LYS A 42 -1.71 9.26 11.30
N PHE A 43 -0.70 8.41 11.46
CA PHE A 43 0.12 7.97 10.35
C PHE A 43 -0.70 7.17 9.33
N TYR A 44 -1.62 6.32 9.79
CA TYR A 44 -2.51 5.56 8.91
C TYR A 44 -3.53 6.45 8.20
N GLU A 45 -3.98 7.54 8.84
CA GLU A 45 -4.80 8.57 8.18
C GLU A 45 -4.02 9.29 7.07
N LEU A 46 -2.73 9.61 7.31
CA LEU A 46 -1.86 10.20 6.29
C LEU A 46 -1.69 9.26 5.08
N VAL A 47 -1.43 7.97 5.32
CA VAL A 47 -1.32 6.96 4.25
C VAL A 47 -2.61 6.93 3.42
N ALA A 48 -3.78 6.90 4.08
CA ALA A 48 -5.08 6.91 3.40
C ALA A 48 -5.29 8.20 2.58
N HIS A 49 -4.94 9.36 3.13
CA HIS A 49 -5.02 10.63 2.41
C HIS A 49 -4.11 10.68 1.19
N VAL A 50 -2.85 10.26 1.31
CA VAL A 50 -1.92 10.21 0.17
C VAL A 50 -2.48 9.31 -0.92
N GLN A 51 -2.96 8.12 -0.54
CA GLN A 51 -3.52 7.18 -1.50
C GLN A 51 -4.78 7.72 -2.20
N ALA A 52 -5.69 8.38 -1.46
CA ALA A 52 -6.88 8.99 -2.03
C ALA A 52 -6.52 10.11 -3.02
N ARG A 53 -5.56 10.98 -2.66
CA ARG A 53 -5.08 12.05 -3.53
C ARG A 53 -4.42 11.54 -4.80
N MET A 54 -3.64 10.46 -4.71
CA MET A 54 -3.05 9.85 -5.91
C MET A 54 -4.12 9.23 -6.82
N ALA A 55 -5.20 8.67 -6.25
CA ALA A 55 -6.28 8.07 -7.02
C ALA A 55 -7.17 9.10 -7.75
N GLU A 56 -7.14 10.37 -7.34
CA GLU A 56 -7.84 11.47 -8.04
C GLU A 56 -7.22 11.76 -9.43
N ASP A 57 -5.94 11.41 -9.65
CA ASP A 57 -5.28 11.51 -10.94
C ASP A 57 -5.41 10.18 -11.71
N PRO A 58 -6.07 10.16 -12.89
CA PRO A 58 -6.29 8.92 -13.65
C PRO A 58 -5.00 8.21 -14.11
N GLY A 59 -3.93 8.97 -14.40
CA GLY A 59 -2.64 8.41 -14.81
C GLY A 59 -1.93 7.74 -13.64
N LEU A 60 -1.98 8.35 -12.46
CA LEU A 60 -1.48 7.75 -11.23
C LEU A 60 -2.33 6.56 -10.81
N ALA A 61 -3.66 6.65 -10.85
CA ALA A 61 -4.56 5.55 -10.50
C ALA A 61 -4.23 4.26 -11.28
N LYS A 62 -3.99 4.38 -12.60
CA LYS A 62 -3.55 3.24 -13.42
C LYS A 62 -2.19 2.69 -12.96
N SER A 63 -1.25 3.56 -12.67
CA SER A 63 0.09 3.19 -12.22
C SER A 63 0.07 2.51 -10.84
N MET A 64 -0.83 2.93 -9.97
CA MET A 64 -1.07 2.33 -8.64
C MET A 64 -1.59 0.89 -8.78
N ASP A 65 -2.53 0.64 -9.69
CA ASP A 65 -3.05 -0.70 -9.95
C ASP A 65 -1.98 -1.64 -10.51
N GLU A 66 -1.17 -1.18 -11.48
CA GLU A 66 -0.06 -1.95 -12.03
C GLU A 66 0.99 -2.27 -10.96
N ALA A 67 1.30 -1.30 -10.08
CA ALA A 67 2.20 -1.51 -8.96
C ALA A 67 1.66 -2.54 -7.97
N ALA A 68 0.36 -2.48 -7.63
CA ALA A 68 -0.28 -3.45 -6.75
C ALA A 68 -0.21 -4.87 -7.32
N GLU A 69 -0.43 -5.04 -8.63
CA GLU A 69 -0.31 -6.33 -9.31
C GLU A 69 1.12 -6.88 -9.24
N ARG A 70 2.13 -6.04 -9.49
CA ARG A 70 3.55 -6.42 -9.39
C ARG A 70 3.94 -6.83 -7.97
N LEU A 71 3.50 -6.07 -6.96
CA LEU A 71 3.77 -6.38 -5.55
C LEU A 71 3.20 -7.74 -5.15
N VAL A 72 2.01 -8.09 -5.66
CA VAL A 72 1.42 -9.42 -5.45
C VAL A 72 2.20 -10.50 -6.19
N ALA A 73 2.62 -10.24 -7.43
CA ALA A 73 3.38 -11.20 -8.23
C ALA A 73 4.76 -11.52 -7.61
N MET A 74 5.35 -10.56 -6.88
CA MET A 74 6.62 -10.71 -6.18
C MET A 74 6.51 -11.47 -4.85
N LEU A 75 5.30 -11.85 -4.40
CA LEU A 75 5.15 -12.61 -3.16
C LEU A 75 5.78 -14.01 -3.31
N PRO A 76 6.75 -14.38 -2.46
CA PRO A 76 7.37 -15.70 -2.53
C PRO A 76 6.39 -16.81 -2.11
N GLY A 77 6.32 -17.88 -2.91
CA GLY A 77 5.57 -19.12 -2.61
C GLY A 77 4.08 -19.08 -2.97
N ARG A 78 3.76 -18.96 -4.26
CA ARG A 78 2.53 -19.54 -4.81
C ARG A 78 2.73 -21.04 -5.00
#